data_AF-A0A959BYJ5-F1
#
_entry.id   AF-A0A959BYJ5-F1
#
_cell.length_a   1.000
_cell.length_b   1.000
_cell.length_c   1.000
_cell.angle_alpha   90.00
_cell.angle_beta   90.00
_cell.angle_gamma   90.00
#
_symmetry.space_group_name_H-M   'P 1'
#
loop_
_entity.id
_entity.type
_entity.pdbx_description
1 polymer ?
#
loop_
_entity_poly.entity_id
_entity_poly.type
_entity_poly.pdbx_seq_one_letter_code
_entity_poly.pdbx_strand_id
1 'polypeptide(L)'
;MSYYRIIDGQRYDRKLLELAQSFTQGQGDGRISQADSELLFGAMQDGRGITAAEKRTLAYLLKQFKWTEKAEAWIKEQLGKPNLREALEHIILEEFHLLRLRFSLDEEEAVQQMQVEGTAVALANALREALKSFLYDGSSPESPRNLVMEVHGYLPGQMPYAEQLLDNKLREYMDAGELMLIPRYESISEDDWDFNPPEGREPTLGNWIFGLYLPTLSDHYYWAIVSRNGTVETYNYGFN
;
A
#
# COMPACT_ATOMS: atom_id res chain seq x y z
N MET A 1 27.54 -3.97 14.01
CA MET A 1 27.74 -2.50 13.92
C MET A 1 26.38 -1.81 13.99
N SER A 2 26.29 -0.53 14.37
CA SER A 2 25.02 0.21 14.43
C SER A 2 24.52 0.57 13.02
N TYR A 3 23.25 0.30 12.74
CA TYR A 3 22.55 0.68 11.50
C TYR A 3 22.52 2.20 11.26
N TYR A 4 22.56 2.99 12.33
CA TYR A 4 22.50 4.45 12.25
C TYR A 4 23.80 5.11 12.70
N ARG A 5 24.08 6.28 12.11
CA ARG A 5 25.08 7.24 12.55
C ARG A 5 24.37 8.49 13.08
N ILE A 6 24.84 9.01 14.21
CA ILE A 6 24.32 10.25 14.80
C ILE A 6 25.24 11.40 14.41
N ILE A 7 24.68 12.45 13.81
CA ILE A 7 25.36 13.70 13.47
C ILE A 7 24.48 14.82 14.01
N ASP A 8 25.03 15.68 14.86
CA ASP A 8 24.30 16.80 15.51
C ASP A 8 22.99 16.37 16.21
N GLY A 9 23.04 15.23 16.91
CA GLY A 9 21.88 14.68 17.63
C GLY A 9 20.83 14.01 16.74
N GLN A 10 21.00 14.03 15.41
CA GLN A 10 20.06 13.45 14.46
C GLN A 10 20.56 12.10 13.93
N ARG A 11 19.64 11.13 13.82
CA ARG A 11 19.92 9.79 13.27
C ARG A 11 19.87 9.82 11.73
N TYR A 12 20.91 9.26 11.13
CA TYR A 12 21.09 9.09 9.70
C TYR A 12 21.42 7.63 9.38
N ASP A 13 21.06 7.18 8.19
CA ASP A 13 21.40 5.87 7.66
C ASP A 13 22.93 5.77 7.46
N ARG A 14 23.54 4.78 8.11
CA ARG A 14 24.99 4.62 8.05
C ARG A 14 25.48 4.16 6.68
N LYS A 15 24.75 3.24 6.03
CA LYS A 15 25.11 2.62 4.73
C LYS A 15 25.14 3.68 3.63
N LEU A 16 24.15 4.57 3.59
CA LEU A 16 24.09 5.67 2.61
C LEU A 16 25.24 6.68 2.79
N LEU A 17 25.59 7.02 4.03
CA LEU A 17 26.71 7.91 4.31
C LEU A 17 28.05 7.32 3.87
N GLU A 18 28.26 6.02 4.12
CA GLU A 18 29.48 5.32 3.70
C GLU A 18 29.56 5.18 2.17
N LEU A 19 28.45 4.88 1.50
CA LEU A 19 28.38 4.83 0.03
C LEU A 19 28.77 6.17 -0.60
N ALA A 20 28.14 7.27 -0.18
CA ALA A 20 28.44 8.60 -0.70
C ALA A 20 29.91 9.02 -0.46
N GLN A 21 30.49 8.65 0.69
CA GLN A 21 31.92 8.85 0.94
C GLN A 21 32.77 8.04 -0.02
N SER A 22 32.43 6.78 -0.25
CA SER A 22 33.20 5.92 -1.16
C SER A 22 33.19 6.43 -2.60
N PHE A 23 32.05 6.92 -3.10
CA PHE A 23 31.92 7.48 -4.46
C PHE A 23 32.74 8.75 -4.67
N THR A 24 33.02 9.49 -3.60
CA THR A 24 33.82 10.72 -3.66
C THR A 24 35.28 10.52 -3.27
N GLN A 25 35.66 9.32 -2.85
CA GLN A 25 37.04 8.93 -2.55
C GLN A 25 37.64 8.15 -3.73
N GLY A 26 38.58 8.74 -4.48
CA GLY A 26 39.33 8.02 -5.51
C GLY A 26 39.61 8.81 -6.79
N GLN A 27 39.82 8.10 -7.90
CA GLN A 27 40.06 8.69 -9.22
C GLN A 27 38.74 9.10 -9.88
N GLY A 28 38.35 10.35 -9.65
CA GLY A 28 37.18 11.00 -10.25
C GLY A 28 37.22 12.50 -10.01
N ASP A 29 36.18 13.23 -10.41
CA ASP A 29 36.07 14.68 -10.18
C ASP A 29 35.53 15.05 -8.78
N GLY A 30 35.35 14.04 -7.92
CA GLY A 30 34.87 14.18 -6.55
C GLY A 30 33.38 14.51 -6.45
N ARG A 31 32.60 14.34 -7.54
CA ARG A 31 31.15 14.53 -7.56
C ARG A 31 30.42 13.20 -7.66
N ILE A 32 29.25 13.13 -7.03
CA ILE A 32 28.32 12.01 -7.18
C ILE A 32 27.73 12.05 -8.59
N SER A 33 27.98 10.99 -9.36
CA SER A 33 27.47 10.81 -10.72
C SER A 33 26.04 10.25 -10.72
N GLN A 34 25.42 10.17 -11.89
CA GLN A 34 24.09 9.55 -12.00
C GLN A 34 24.14 8.06 -11.61
N ALA A 35 25.17 7.33 -12.02
CA ALA A 35 25.34 5.91 -11.66
C ALA A 35 25.46 5.73 -10.14
N ASP A 36 26.19 6.62 -9.47
CA ASP A 36 26.30 6.64 -8.00
C ASP A 36 24.94 6.95 -7.34
N SER A 37 24.13 7.80 -7.98
CA SER A 37 22.77 8.14 -7.52
C SER A 37 21.83 6.96 -7.63
N GLU A 38 21.93 6.18 -8.70
CA GLU A 38 21.18 4.93 -8.89
C GLU A 38 21.53 3.91 -7.81
N LEU A 39 22.82 3.79 -7.45
CA LEU A 39 23.26 2.93 -6.34
C LEU A 39 22.77 3.44 -4.97
N LEU A 40 22.81 4.75 -4.72
CA LEU A 40 22.27 5.35 -3.49
C LEU A 40 20.76 5.10 -3.39
N PHE A 41 20.02 5.32 -4.47
CA PHE A 41 18.57 5.13 -4.50
C PHE A 41 18.20 3.66 -4.30
N GLY A 42 18.90 2.75 -4.98
CA GLY A 42 18.72 1.31 -4.77
C GLY A 42 18.98 0.89 -3.32
N ALA A 43 20.02 1.45 -2.68
CA ALA A 43 20.30 1.19 -1.27
C ALA A 43 19.25 1.76 -0.30
N MET A 44 18.49 2.80 -0.71
CA MET A 44 17.34 3.32 0.05
C MET A 44 16.09 2.45 -0.13
N GLN A 45 15.97 1.73 -1.24
CA GLN A 45 14.84 0.84 -1.53
C GLN A 45 15.03 -0.59 -1.02
N ASP A 46 16.22 -0.92 -0.52
CA ASP A 46 16.60 -2.23 -0.04
C ASP A 46 15.90 -2.53 1.31
N GLY A 47 14.61 -2.91 1.26
CA GLY A 47 13.78 -3.24 2.43
C GLY A 47 12.33 -2.74 2.34
N ARG A 48 11.79 -2.27 3.47
CA ARG A 48 10.37 -1.86 3.69
C ARG A 48 9.99 -0.51 3.05
N GLY A 49 10.54 -0.19 1.89
CA GLY A 49 10.40 1.11 1.24
C GLY A 49 11.26 2.22 1.88
N ILE A 50 11.17 3.43 1.34
CA ILE A 50 12.04 4.55 1.73
C ILE A 50 11.59 5.15 3.08
N THR A 51 12.38 4.94 4.13
CA THR A 51 12.09 5.42 5.48
C THR A 51 12.36 6.92 5.66
N ALA A 52 11.79 7.53 6.71
CA ALA A 52 12.09 8.91 7.08
C ALA A 52 13.59 9.15 7.40
N ALA A 53 14.31 8.12 7.87
CA ALA A 53 15.74 8.19 8.12
C ALA A 53 16.54 8.24 6.81
N GLU A 54 16.16 7.43 5.81
CA GLU A 54 16.76 7.47 4.47
C GLU A 54 16.48 8.79 3.75
N LYS A 55 15.22 9.28 3.74
CA LYS A 55 14.87 10.60 3.16
C LYS A 55 15.72 11.72 3.79
N ARG A 56 15.88 11.70 5.11
CA ARG A 56 16.71 12.67 5.84
C ARG A 56 18.20 12.55 5.49
N THR A 57 18.69 11.33 5.35
CA THR A 57 20.09 11.06 4.99
C THR A 57 20.39 11.53 3.59
N LEU A 58 19.51 11.26 2.63
CA LEU A 58 19.67 11.78 1.27
C LEU A 58 19.62 13.31 1.22
N ALA A 59 18.71 13.94 1.98
CA ALA A 59 18.67 15.40 2.09
C ALA A 59 19.97 15.98 2.69
N TYR A 60 20.60 15.26 3.61
CA TYR A 60 21.94 15.61 4.12
C TYR A 60 23.01 15.45 3.04
N LEU A 61 23.00 14.33 2.30
CA LEU A 61 23.96 14.08 1.21
C LEU A 61 23.88 15.13 0.10
N LEU A 62 22.67 15.54 -0.30
CA LEU A 62 22.45 16.61 -1.28
C LEU A 62 23.03 17.96 -0.85
N LYS A 63 23.13 18.20 0.47
CA LYS A 63 23.72 19.45 1.01
C LYS A 63 25.23 19.38 1.18
N GLN A 64 25.77 18.20 1.54
CA GLN A 64 27.17 18.06 1.96
C GLN A 64 28.11 17.59 0.85
N PHE A 65 27.59 16.87 -0.14
CA PHE A 65 28.37 16.35 -1.25
C PHE A 65 28.15 17.19 -2.50
N LYS A 66 29.11 17.15 -3.43
CA LYS A 66 28.93 17.72 -4.76
C LYS A 66 28.28 16.68 -5.66
N TRP A 67 27.32 17.11 -6.46
CA TRP A 67 26.60 16.25 -7.40
C TRP A 67 26.83 16.77 -8.82
N THR A 68 26.75 15.88 -9.80
CA THR A 68 26.56 16.33 -11.19
C THR A 68 25.11 16.77 -11.38
N GLU A 69 24.85 17.70 -12.30
CA GLU A 69 23.48 18.17 -12.56
C GLU A 69 22.54 17.02 -12.93
N LYS A 70 23.03 16.05 -13.72
CA LYS A 70 22.28 14.84 -14.09
C LYS A 70 21.94 13.99 -12.87
N ALA A 71 22.89 13.79 -11.96
CA ALA A 71 22.69 13.03 -10.73
C ALA A 71 21.61 13.67 -9.83
N GLU A 72 21.72 14.98 -9.62
CA GLU A 72 20.78 15.74 -8.80
C GLU A 72 19.38 15.79 -9.42
N ALA A 73 19.27 15.98 -10.73
CA ALA A 73 17.99 15.95 -11.43
C ALA A 73 17.34 14.56 -11.34
N TRP A 74 18.11 13.50 -11.62
CA TRP A 74 17.63 12.12 -11.59
C TRP A 74 17.14 11.73 -10.20
N ILE A 75 17.92 11.97 -9.14
CA ILE A 75 17.52 11.57 -7.79
C ILE A 75 16.28 12.33 -7.32
N LYS A 76 16.14 13.62 -7.66
CA LYS A 76 14.94 14.41 -7.37
C LYS A 76 13.71 13.88 -8.11
N GLU A 77 13.87 13.48 -9.37
CA GLU A 77 12.79 12.84 -10.14
C GLU A 77 12.35 11.54 -9.47
N GLN A 78 13.29 10.68 -9.04
CA GLN A 78 12.93 9.42 -8.37
C GLN A 78 12.25 9.65 -7.01
N LEU A 79 12.67 10.66 -6.25
CA LEU A 79 11.98 11.07 -5.02
C LEU A 79 10.59 11.66 -5.27
N GLY A 80 10.35 12.21 -6.47
CA GLY A 80 9.06 12.71 -6.90
C GLY A 80 8.12 11.64 -7.44
N LYS A 81 8.61 10.41 -7.68
CA LYS A 81 7.77 9.28 -8.06
C LYS A 81 7.18 8.68 -6.78
N PRO A 82 5.84 8.58 -6.67
CA PRO A 82 5.24 7.91 -5.54
C PRO A 82 5.72 6.47 -5.48
N ASN A 83 6.20 6.05 -4.31
CA ASN A 83 6.47 4.62 -4.09
C ASN A 83 5.15 3.84 -4.08
N LEU A 84 5.22 2.50 -4.06
CA LEU A 84 4.03 1.64 -4.15
C LEU A 84 2.97 2.03 -3.11
N ARG A 85 3.38 2.20 -1.84
CA ARG A 85 2.48 2.61 -0.76
C ARG A 85 1.85 3.97 -1.03
N GLU A 86 2.65 4.98 -1.33
CA GLU A 86 2.17 6.34 -1.62
C GLU A 86 1.18 6.36 -2.80
N ALA A 87 1.43 5.55 -3.84
CA ALA A 87 0.53 5.43 -4.98
C ALA A 87 -0.83 4.78 -4.62
N LEU A 88 -0.81 3.76 -3.75
CA LEU A 88 -2.03 3.08 -3.29
C LEU A 88 -2.81 3.95 -2.29
N GLU A 89 -2.12 4.62 -1.36
CA GLU A 89 -2.72 5.57 -0.42
C GLU A 89 -3.33 6.76 -1.14
N HIS A 90 -2.70 7.25 -2.22
CA HIS A 90 -3.29 8.30 -3.07
C HIS A 90 -4.62 7.84 -3.70
N ILE A 91 -4.75 6.58 -4.13
CA ILE A 91 -6.03 6.06 -4.64
C ILE A 91 -7.11 6.14 -3.55
N ILE A 92 -6.80 5.62 -2.36
CA ILE A 92 -7.73 5.60 -1.23
C ILE A 92 -8.19 7.02 -0.85
N LEU A 93 -7.24 7.95 -0.77
CA LEU A 93 -7.48 9.31 -0.34
C LEU A 93 -8.15 10.16 -1.42
N GLU A 94 -7.57 10.22 -2.62
CA GLU A 94 -7.94 11.21 -3.63
C GLU A 94 -9.02 10.69 -4.58
N GLU A 95 -9.03 9.40 -4.91
CA GLU A 95 -10.05 8.83 -5.81
C GLU A 95 -11.29 8.35 -5.04
N PHE A 96 -11.07 7.77 -3.85
CA PHE A 96 -12.16 7.23 -3.04
C PHE A 96 -12.53 8.11 -1.85
N HIS A 97 -11.82 9.21 -1.56
CA HIS A 97 -12.18 10.13 -0.47
C HIS A 97 -12.32 9.44 0.90
N LEU A 98 -11.50 8.43 1.16
CA LEU A 98 -11.41 7.73 2.44
C LEU A 98 -10.22 8.30 3.21
N LEU A 99 -10.49 9.37 3.97
CA LEU A 99 -9.48 10.23 4.58
C LEU A 99 -8.71 9.52 5.71
N ARG A 100 -9.36 8.58 6.40
CA ARG A 100 -8.84 7.97 7.63
C ARG A 100 -8.79 6.45 7.61
N LEU A 101 -9.22 5.82 6.51
CA LEU A 101 -9.08 4.38 6.33
C LEU A 101 -7.60 3.99 6.45
N ARG A 102 -7.27 3.16 7.44
CA ARG A 102 -5.91 2.63 7.58
C ARG A 102 -5.66 1.62 6.48
N PHE A 103 -4.50 1.71 5.82
CA PHE A 103 -4.10 0.75 4.81
C PHE A 103 -2.81 0.02 5.20
N SER A 104 -2.93 -1.28 5.38
CA SER A 104 -1.85 -2.19 5.74
C SER A 104 -1.40 -2.99 4.52
N LEU A 105 -0.09 -3.01 4.28
CA LEU A 105 0.54 -3.97 3.36
C LEU A 105 1.97 -4.25 3.83
N ASP A 106 2.41 -5.48 3.59
CA ASP A 106 3.83 -5.81 3.49
C ASP A 106 4.31 -5.49 2.07
N GLU A 107 5.22 -4.53 1.94
CA GLU A 107 5.71 -4.06 0.63
C GLU A 107 6.56 -5.09 -0.10
N GLU A 108 7.34 -5.90 0.62
CA GLU A 108 8.15 -6.94 0.00
C GLU A 108 7.25 -8.03 -0.57
N GLU A 109 6.29 -8.50 0.23
CA GLU A 109 5.30 -9.48 -0.21
C GLU A 109 4.42 -8.95 -1.35
N ALA A 110 3.99 -7.68 -1.29
CA ALA A 110 3.22 -7.05 -2.37
C ALA A 110 4.02 -7.03 -3.69
N VAL A 111 5.30 -6.68 -3.66
CA VAL A 111 6.18 -6.71 -4.83
C VAL A 111 6.31 -8.13 -5.37
N GLN A 112 6.47 -9.13 -4.51
CA GLN A 112 6.53 -10.53 -4.93
C GLN A 112 5.20 -10.99 -5.54
N GLN A 113 4.05 -10.59 -5.00
CA GLN A 113 2.74 -10.90 -5.58
C GLN A 113 2.55 -10.27 -6.96
N MET A 114 3.11 -9.09 -7.22
CA MET A 114 3.06 -8.46 -8.54
C MET A 114 3.83 -9.26 -9.61
N GLN A 115 4.72 -10.17 -9.23
CA GLN A 115 5.48 -11.03 -10.13
C GLN A 115 4.83 -12.41 -10.37
N VAL A 116 3.65 -12.68 -9.79
CA VAL A 116 2.95 -13.96 -9.99
C VAL A 116 2.57 -14.12 -11.47
N GLU A 117 2.93 -15.27 -12.05
CA GLU A 117 2.66 -15.60 -13.45
C GLU A 117 1.15 -15.54 -13.74
N GLY A 118 0.79 -14.97 -14.88
CA GLY A 118 -0.63 -14.79 -15.26
C GLY A 118 -1.31 -13.56 -14.66
N THR A 119 -0.59 -12.72 -13.89
CA THR A 119 -1.12 -11.43 -13.42
C THR A 119 -1.27 -10.44 -14.57
N ALA A 120 -2.52 -10.16 -14.95
CA ALA A 120 -2.90 -9.14 -15.94
C ALA A 120 -3.43 -7.85 -15.28
N VAL A 121 -4.08 -7.98 -14.13
CA VAL A 121 -4.61 -6.86 -13.36
C VAL A 121 -3.52 -6.33 -12.42
N ALA A 122 -3.11 -5.08 -12.64
CA ALA A 122 -2.15 -4.41 -11.78
C ALA A 122 -2.72 -4.17 -10.37
N LEU A 123 -1.90 -4.26 -9.33
CA LEU A 123 -2.31 -4.10 -7.92
C LEU A 123 -3.11 -2.80 -7.67
N ALA A 124 -2.70 -1.68 -8.26
CA ALA A 124 -3.43 -0.42 -8.16
C ALA A 124 -4.85 -0.50 -8.73
N ASN A 125 -5.05 -1.20 -9.85
CA ASN A 125 -6.38 -1.42 -10.41
C ASN A 125 -7.17 -2.41 -9.57
N ALA A 126 -6.51 -3.44 -9.03
CA ALA A 126 -7.17 -4.38 -8.12
C ALA A 126 -7.68 -3.68 -6.85
N LEU A 127 -6.90 -2.76 -6.26
CA LEU A 127 -7.34 -1.93 -5.14
C LEU A 127 -8.57 -1.08 -5.51
N ARG A 128 -8.58 -0.47 -6.70
CA ARG A 128 -9.77 0.28 -7.18
C ARG A 128 -11.00 -0.61 -7.28
N GLU A 129 -10.87 -1.80 -7.86
CA GLU A 129 -12.00 -2.74 -8.00
C GLU A 129 -12.48 -3.25 -6.63
N ALA A 130 -11.58 -3.54 -5.70
CA ALA A 130 -11.92 -3.93 -4.34
C ALA A 130 -12.66 -2.81 -3.57
N LEU A 131 -12.18 -1.57 -3.64
CA LEU A 131 -12.84 -0.44 -2.99
C LEU A 131 -14.22 -0.16 -3.61
N LYS A 132 -14.35 -0.30 -4.94
CA LYS A 132 -15.65 -0.18 -5.62
C LYS A 132 -16.61 -1.27 -5.18
N SER A 133 -16.16 -2.53 -5.07
CA SER A 133 -17.04 -3.62 -4.65
C SER A 133 -17.53 -3.39 -3.23
N PHE A 134 -16.66 -3.06 -2.29
CA PHE A 134 -17.09 -2.74 -0.93
C PHE A 134 -18.08 -1.57 -0.88
N LEU A 135 -17.82 -0.49 -1.62
CA LEU A 135 -18.63 0.73 -1.55
C LEU A 135 -19.95 0.61 -2.28
N TYR A 136 -20.04 -0.13 -3.39
CA TYR A 136 -21.18 -0.04 -4.31
C TYR A 136 -21.85 -1.40 -4.60
N ASP A 137 -21.20 -2.52 -4.32
CA ASP A 137 -21.78 -3.85 -4.49
C ASP A 137 -22.31 -4.39 -3.15
N GLY A 138 -23.62 -4.25 -2.98
CA GLY A 138 -24.38 -4.80 -1.86
C GLY A 138 -25.09 -6.12 -2.18
N SER A 139 -24.69 -6.85 -3.23
CA SER A 139 -25.42 -8.05 -3.68
C SER A 139 -25.30 -9.23 -2.71
N SER A 140 -24.18 -9.34 -2.01
CA SER A 140 -24.00 -10.31 -0.92
C SER A 140 -24.67 -9.79 0.36
N PRO A 141 -25.51 -10.61 1.04
CA PRO A 141 -26.12 -10.23 2.32
C PRO A 141 -25.10 -9.83 3.39
N GLU A 142 -23.92 -10.44 3.36
CA GLU A 142 -22.83 -10.19 4.31
C GLU A 142 -21.82 -9.15 3.79
N SER A 143 -22.07 -8.50 2.65
CA SER A 143 -21.24 -7.37 2.20
C SER A 143 -21.34 -6.20 3.19
N PRO A 144 -20.30 -5.36 3.34
CA PRO A 144 -20.35 -4.23 4.23
C PRO A 144 -21.44 -3.22 3.80
N ARG A 145 -21.69 -3.06 2.49
CA ARG A 145 -22.78 -2.22 2.00
C ARG A 145 -24.15 -2.77 2.40
N ASN A 146 -24.41 -4.06 2.21
CA ASN A 146 -25.70 -4.64 2.60
C ASN A 146 -25.90 -4.56 4.11
N LEU A 147 -24.86 -4.83 4.91
CA LEU A 147 -24.97 -4.74 6.36
C LEU A 147 -25.28 -3.31 6.84
N VAL A 148 -24.65 -2.28 6.27
CA VAL A 148 -25.01 -0.88 6.58
C VAL A 148 -26.44 -0.56 6.17
N MET A 149 -26.89 -1.05 5.01
CA MET A 149 -28.27 -0.89 4.56
C MET A 149 -29.26 -1.50 5.56
N GLU A 150 -29.01 -2.72 6.04
CA GLU A 150 -29.88 -3.42 6.98
C GLU A 150 -29.88 -2.78 8.37
N VAL A 151 -28.69 -2.49 8.92
CA VAL A 151 -28.52 -1.91 10.26
C VAL A 151 -29.20 -0.55 10.37
N HIS A 152 -29.16 0.27 9.32
CA HIS A 152 -29.72 1.63 9.33
C HIS A 152 -31.07 1.75 8.61
N GLY A 153 -31.52 0.71 7.92
CA GLY A 153 -32.77 0.72 7.15
C GLY A 153 -32.74 1.65 5.93
N TYR A 154 -31.57 1.87 5.32
CA TYR A 154 -31.41 2.76 4.16
C TYR A 154 -31.79 2.08 2.85
N LEU A 155 -33.08 1.79 2.66
CA LEU A 155 -33.57 0.96 1.55
C LEU A 155 -33.71 1.73 0.22
N PRO A 156 -32.85 1.49 -0.79
CA PRO A 156 -32.95 2.15 -2.09
C PRO A 156 -34.27 1.85 -2.80
N GLY A 157 -34.84 2.87 -3.43
CA GLY A 157 -36.16 2.78 -4.07
C GLY A 157 -37.36 2.80 -3.11
N GLN A 158 -37.14 2.68 -1.80
CA GLN A 158 -38.21 2.72 -0.79
C GLN A 158 -38.23 4.01 0.03
N MET A 159 -37.11 4.74 0.09
CA MET A 159 -37.04 6.05 0.75
C MET A 159 -36.21 7.07 -0.05
N PRO A 160 -36.51 8.38 0.07
CA PRO A 160 -35.71 9.43 -0.54
C PRO A 160 -34.28 9.41 -0.04
N TYR A 161 -33.31 9.64 -0.93
CA TYR A 161 -31.88 9.77 -0.61
C TYR A 161 -31.22 8.54 0.05
N ALA A 162 -31.86 7.37 0.01
CA ALA A 162 -31.33 6.13 0.61
C ALA A 162 -29.89 5.84 0.18
N GLU A 163 -29.62 5.92 -1.13
CA GLU A 163 -28.28 5.68 -1.69
C GLU A 163 -27.24 6.63 -1.11
N GLN A 164 -27.56 7.92 -1.01
CA GLN A 164 -26.63 8.92 -0.46
C GLN A 164 -26.40 8.69 1.04
N LEU A 165 -27.43 8.33 1.80
CA LEU A 165 -27.30 8.01 3.22
C LEU A 165 -26.44 6.76 3.43
N LEU A 166 -26.67 5.73 2.62
CA LEU A 166 -25.90 4.49 2.62
C LEU A 166 -24.43 4.74 2.28
N ASP A 167 -24.15 5.47 1.19
CA ASP A 167 -22.80 5.83 0.77
C ASP A 167 -22.06 6.60 1.86
N ASN A 168 -22.70 7.64 2.42
CA ASN A 168 -22.08 8.45 3.47
C ASN A 168 -21.81 7.61 4.73
N LYS A 169 -22.75 6.76 5.12
CA LYS A 169 -22.62 5.97 6.34
C LYS A 169 -21.58 4.87 6.22
N LEU A 170 -21.53 4.18 5.07
CA LEU A 170 -20.50 3.19 4.81
C LEU A 170 -19.10 3.84 4.79
N ARG A 171 -18.95 5.01 4.17
CA ARG A 171 -17.69 5.77 4.20
C ARG A 171 -17.28 6.16 5.61
N GLU A 172 -18.21 6.55 6.46
CA GLU A 172 -17.96 6.83 7.88
C GLU A 172 -17.39 5.59 8.61
N TYR A 173 -17.95 4.40 8.35
CA TYR A 173 -17.42 3.15 8.91
C TYR A 173 -16.02 2.82 8.36
N MET A 174 -15.81 2.95 7.05
CA MET A 174 -14.50 2.71 6.43
C MET A 174 -13.43 3.66 6.94
N ASP A 175 -13.77 4.92 7.23
CA ASP A 175 -12.87 5.91 7.82
C ASP A 175 -12.37 5.50 9.23
N ALA A 176 -13.11 4.65 9.93
CA ALA A 176 -12.68 4.05 11.20
C ALA A 176 -12.04 2.66 11.04
N GLY A 177 -12.06 2.13 9.83
CA GLY A 177 -11.68 0.76 9.49
C GLY A 177 -10.21 0.58 9.15
N GLU A 178 -9.90 -0.65 8.75
CA GLU A 178 -8.59 -1.09 8.30
C GLU A 178 -8.72 -1.98 7.08
N LEU A 179 -8.04 -1.59 6.01
CA LEU A 179 -7.91 -2.34 4.77
C LEU A 179 -6.51 -2.97 4.74
N MET A 180 -6.42 -4.22 4.33
CA MET A 180 -5.17 -4.96 4.22
C MET A 180 -5.10 -5.67 2.86
N LEU A 181 -3.96 -5.59 2.19
CA LEU A 181 -3.63 -6.55 1.14
C LEU A 181 -3.21 -7.87 1.80
N ILE A 182 -3.97 -8.94 1.59
CA ILE A 182 -3.68 -10.26 2.19
C ILE A 182 -2.37 -10.82 1.58
N PRO A 183 -1.40 -11.23 2.41
CA PRO A 183 -0.16 -11.86 1.94
C PRO A 183 -0.46 -13.23 1.33
N ARG A 184 0.44 -13.80 0.50
CA ARG A 184 0.24 -15.18 0.06
C ARG A 184 0.31 -16.12 1.26
N TYR A 185 -0.81 -16.75 1.55
CA TYR A 185 -0.97 -17.55 2.75
C TYR A 185 -0.82 -19.04 2.48
N GLU A 186 -0.81 -19.47 1.22
CA GLU A 186 -0.62 -20.87 0.83
C GLU A 186 0.76 -21.43 1.24
N SER A 187 1.74 -20.55 1.49
CA SER A 187 3.07 -20.91 2.00
C SER A 187 3.25 -20.67 3.50
N ILE A 188 2.24 -20.15 4.20
CA ILE A 188 2.32 -19.78 5.61
C ILE A 188 1.47 -20.76 6.42
N SER A 189 2.01 -21.28 7.52
CA SER A 189 1.25 -22.14 8.44
C SER A 189 0.06 -21.35 9.01
N GLU A 190 -1.10 -22.00 9.19
CA GLU A 190 -2.29 -21.35 9.78
C GLU A 190 -1.99 -20.79 11.19
N ASP A 191 -1.13 -21.47 11.94
CA ASP A 191 -0.69 -21.02 13.28
C ASP A 191 0.15 -19.74 13.28
N ASP A 192 0.71 -19.36 12.12
CA ASP A 192 1.60 -18.20 11.95
C ASP A 192 0.90 -17.00 11.29
N TRP A 193 -0.41 -17.08 11.04
CA TRP A 193 -1.15 -15.97 10.46
C TRP A 193 -1.32 -14.82 11.45
N ASP A 194 -0.89 -13.63 11.05
CA ASP A 194 -1.16 -12.35 11.72
C ASP A 194 -2.28 -11.55 11.02
N PHE A 195 -3.02 -12.21 10.11
CA PHE A 195 -4.15 -11.69 9.35
C PHE A 195 -5.29 -12.72 9.34
N ASN A 196 -6.50 -12.29 8.97
CA ASN A 196 -7.63 -13.20 8.76
C ASN A 196 -7.72 -13.55 7.27
N PRO A 197 -7.54 -14.82 6.88
CA PRO A 197 -7.67 -15.25 5.49
C PRO A 197 -9.12 -15.08 5.02
N PRO A 198 -9.38 -15.04 3.71
CA PRO A 198 -10.74 -15.10 3.19
C PRO A 198 -11.45 -16.38 3.62
N GLU A 199 -12.68 -16.28 4.12
CA GLU A 199 -13.46 -17.44 4.59
C GLU A 199 -13.66 -18.49 3.48
N GLY A 200 -13.85 -18.04 2.23
CA GLY A 200 -13.94 -18.91 1.06
C GLY A 200 -12.63 -19.63 0.69
N ARG A 201 -11.53 -19.34 1.40
CA ARG A 201 -10.18 -19.83 1.15
C ARG A 201 -9.72 -19.59 -0.30
N GLU A 202 -10.18 -18.50 -0.92
CA GLU A 202 -9.75 -18.13 -2.26
C GLU A 202 -8.23 -17.98 -2.36
N PRO A 203 -7.56 -18.66 -3.30
CA PRO A 203 -6.10 -18.63 -3.37
C PRO A 203 -5.60 -17.26 -3.82
N THR A 204 -4.57 -16.77 -3.16
CA THR A 204 -3.85 -15.53 -3.54
C THR A 204 -3.03 -15.71 -4.82
N LEU A 205 -2.74 -16.94 -5.23
CA LEU A 205 -2.13 -17.22 -6.54
C LEU A 205 -3.05 -16.85 -7.71
N GLY A 206 -4.36 -16.98 -7.55
CA GLY A 206 -5.35 -16.60 -8.58
C GLY A 206 -5.92 -15.20 -8.41
N ASN A 207 -5.80 -14.63 -7.22
CA ASN A 207 -6.55 -13.43 -6.83
C ASN A 207 -5.66 -12.42 -6.10
N TRP A 208 -5.95 -11.14 -6.32
CA TRP A 208 -5.68 -10.11 -5.34
C TRP A 208 -6.80 -10.16 -4.30
N ILE A 209 -6.43 -10.21 -3.02
CA ILE A 209 -7.39 -10.32 -1.92
C ILE A 209 -7.16 -9.17 -0.98
N PHE A 210 -8.21 -8.40 -0.74
CA PHE A 210 -8.20 -7.29 0.20
C PHE A 210 -9.12 -7.63 1.36
N GLY A 211 -8.57 -7.69 2.57
CA GLY A 211 -9.33 -7.82 3.81
C GLY A 211 -9.71 -6.44 4.33
N LEU A 212 -10.95 -6.26 4.77
CA LEU A 212 -11.46 -5.05 5.37
C LEU A 212 -12.07 -5.38 6.73
N TYR A 213 -11.67 -4.64 7.75
CA TYR A 213 -12.22 -4.73 9.09
C TYR A 213 -12.87 -3.40 9.49
N LEU A 214 -14.14 -3.43 9.91
CA LEU A 214 -14.95 -2.26 10.24
C LEU A 214 -15.40 -2.32 11.71
N PRO A 215 -14.52 -1.99 12.69
CA PRO A 215 -14.74 -2.25 14.11
C PRO A 215 -15.94 -1.51 14.72
N THR A 216 -16.45 -0.49 14.03
CA THR A 216 -17.60 0.31 14.49
C THR A 216 -18.92 -0.13 13.84
N LEU A 217 -18.86 -1.03 12.85
CA LEU A 217 -20.03 -1.62 12.19
C LEU A 217 -20.38 -2.98 12.79
N SER A 218 -19.42 -3.92 12.81
CA SER A 218 -19.59 -5.28 13.34
C SER A 218 -18.22 -5.89 13.68
N ASP A 219 -18.26 -7.11 14.24
CA ASP A 219 -17.10 -7.98 14.43
C ASP A 219 -16.71 -8.77 13.16
N HIS A 220 -17.43 -8.57 12.05
CA HIS A 220 -17.15 -9.24 10.79
C HIS A 220 -15.79 -8.87 10.20
N TYR A 221 -15.22 -9.83 9.49
CA TYR A 221 -14.22 -9.56 8.46
C TYR A 221 -14.87 -9.58 7.10
N TYR A 222 -14.46 -8.65 6.24
CA TYR A 222 -14.90 -8.56 4.85
C TYR A 222 -13.74 -8.82 3.92
N TRP A 223 -14.01 -9.44 2.78
CA TRP A 223 -13.01 -9.66 1.74
C TRP A 223 -13.54 -9.24 0.38
N ALA A 224 -12.68 -8.60 -0.40
CA ALA A 224 -12.89 -8.36 -1.81
C ALA A 224 -11.91 -9.24 -2.61
N ILE A 225 -12.47 -10.03 -3.52
CA ILE A 225 -11.72 -10.97 -4.36
C ILE A 225 -11.65 -10.39 -5.77
N VAL A 226 -10.44 -10.05 -6.21
CA VAL A 226 -10.19 -9.49 -7.53
C VAL A 226 -9.32 -10.46 -8.31
N SER A 227 -9.84 -10.99 -9.41
CA SER A 227 -9.11 -11.97 -10.21
C SER A 227 -7.86 -11.36 -10.86
N ARG A 228 -6.70 -12.02 -10.70
CA ARG A 228 -5.44 -11.53 -11.27
C ARG A 228 -5.42 -11.50 -12.79
N ASN A 229 -6.13 -12.42 -13.44
CA ASN A 229 -6.21 -12.49 -14.90
C ASN A 229 -7.33 -11.60 -15.48
N GLY A 230 -8.16 -11.00 -14.62
CA GLY A 230 -9.28 -10.14 -15.00
C GLY A 230 -10.46 -10.87 -15.66
N THR A 231 -10.53 -12.20 -15.60
CA THR A 231 -11.59 -12.98 -16.25
C THR A 231 -12.82 -13.19 -15.37
N VAL A 232 -12.66 -13.08 -14.05
CA VAL A 232 -13.75 -13.18 -13.08
C VAL A 232 -14.05 -11.78 -12.55
N GLU A 233 -15.34 -11.43 -12.52
CA GLU A 233 -15.81 -10.17 -11.96
C GLU A 233 -15.43 -10.08 -10.47
N THR A 234 -15.09 -8.87 -10.03
CA THR A 234 -14.77 -8.64 -8.62
C THR A 234 -16.02 -8.81 -7.78
N TYR A 235 -15.92 -9.54 -6.68
CA TYR A 235 -17.00 -9.72 -5.72
C TYR A 235 -16.50 -9.52 -4.30
N ASN A 236 -17.44 -9.33 -3.37
CA ASN A 236 -17.12 -9.15 -1.96
C ASN A 236 -18.15 -9.84 -1.06
N TYR A 237 -17.72 -10.19 0.15
CA TYR A 237 -18.56 -10.80 1.17
C TYR A 237 -17.94 -10.56 2.56
N GLY A 238 -18.70 -10.88 3.60
CA GLY A 238 -18.25 -10.83 4.99
C GLY A 238 -18.56 -12.13 5.73
N PHE A 239 -17.94 -12.29 6.90
CA PHE A 239 -18.15 -13.43 7.78
C PHE A 239 -17.95 -13.04 9.25
N ASN A 240 -18.74 -13.66 10.15
CA ASN A 240 -18.67 -13.54 11.61
C ASN A 240 -17.55 -14.39 12.21
#